data_AF-A0A950PAT8-F1
#
_entry.id   AF-A0A950PAT8-F1
#
_cell.length_a   1.000
_cell.length_b   1.000
_cell.length_c   1.000
_cell.angle_alpha   90.00
_cell.angle_beta   90.00
_cell.angle_gamma   90.00
#
_symmetry.space_group_name_H-M   'P 1'
#
loop_
_entity.id
_entity.type
_entity.pdbx_description
1 polymer ?
#
loop_
_entity_poly.entity_id
_entity_poly.type
_entity_poly.pdbx_seq_one_letter_code
_entity_poly.pdbx_strand_id
1 'polypeptide(L)'
;MSGTFLILAAMTLAAFAALAWPRRVTHRYELFIAAPPQRVWDNYFVHISKKDYRPGTRILDAAVVSPQPLTVRVRVQFDISSTPAEYLLIYDLYEPYTRYRLHRDDSKFIEEGQFIPESGGTRLRIGITGPMFGFVLPLLARRRVERNQQALRDVCEGRATAPPRGPLPKAQPWEPVVLFAAVASPFLPLPWALHLAFAGVGIAVAAWYLRRLLVFARRL
;
A
#
# COMPACT_ATOMS: atom_id res chain seq x y z
N MET A 1 -22.42 -3.58 -37.43
CA MET A 1 -21.84 -4.02 -36.13
C MET A 1 -22.66 -5.21 -35.64
N SER A 2 -22.04 -6.39 -35.49
CA SER A 2 -22.75 -7.66 -35.20
C SER A 2 -23.04 -7.83 -33.71
N GLY A 3 -24.17 -8.46 -33.36
CA GLY A 3 -24.60 -8.69 -31.97
C GLY A 3 -23.58 -9.43 -31.09
N THR A 4 -22.66 -10.17 -31.70
CA THR A 4 -21.52 -10.83 -31.04
C THR A 4 -20.56 -9.84 -30.36
N PHE A 5 -20.34 -8.66 -30.95
CA PHE A 5 -19.49 -7.61 -30.35
C PHE A 5 -20.11 -7.03 -29.07
N LEU A 6 -21.43 -6.84 -29.04
CA LEU A 6 -22.15 -6.35 -27.87
C LEU A 6 -22.09 -7.36 -26.71
N ILE A 7 -22.21 -8.65 -27.01
CA ILE A 7 -22.12 -9.72 -26.00
C ILE A 7 -20.69 -9.79 -25.42
N LEU A 8 -19.66 -9.74 -26.26
CA LEU A 8 -18.26 -9.74 -25.82
C LEU A 8 -17.93 -8.50 -24.98
N ALA A 9 -18.41 -7.32 -25.38
CA ALA A 9 -18.24 -6.09 -24.61
C ALA A 9 -18.96 -6.18 -23.25
N ALA A 10 -20.20 -6.68 -23.22
CA ALA A 10 -20.96 -6.85 -21.98
C ALA A 10 -20.32 -7.87 -21.03
N MET A 11 -19.82 -9.00 -21.53
CA MET A 11 -19.09 -9.98 -20.71
C MET A 11 -17.78 -9.42 -20.16
N THR A 12 -17.04 -8.66 -20.97
CA THR A 12 -15.78 -8.04 -20.53
C THR A 12 -16.04 -6.98 -19.46
N LEU A 13 -17.08 -6.16 -19.64
CA LEU A 13 -17.50 -5.16 -18.66
C LEU A 13 -17.99 -5.81 -17.35
N ALA A 14 -18.78 -6.89 -17.45
CA ALA A 14 -19.26 -7.64 -16.29
C ALA A 14 -18.11 -8.34 -15.55
N ALA A 15 -17.14 -8.91 -16.27
CA ALA A 15 -15.93 -9.45 -15.67
C ALA A 15 -15.11 -8.36 -14.97
N PHE A 16 -14.89 -7.20 -15.61
CA PHE A 16 -14.23 -6.06 -14.98
C PHE A 16 -14.98 -5.55 -13.75
N ALA A 17 -16.31 -5.47 -13.79
CA ALA A 17 -17.15 -5.05 -12.66
C ALA A 17 -17.10 -6.06 -11.51
N ALA A 18 -17.12 -7.36 -11.81
CA ALA A 18 -16.99 -8.42 -10.81
C ALA A 18 -15.59 -8.46 -10.17
N LEU A 19 -14.54 -8.13 -10.95
CA LEU A 19 -13.16 -8.00 -10.49
C LEU A 19 -12.92 -6.72 -9.68
N ALA A 20 -13.65 -5.65 -9.99
CA ALA A 20 -13.63 -4.38 -9.29
C ALA A 20 -14.55 -4.37 -8.05
N TRP A 21 -15.39 -5.39 -7.87
CA TRP A 21 -16.33 -5.45 -6.76
C TRP A 21 -15.57 -5.46 -5.42
N PRO A 22 -15.84 -4.51 -4.52
CA PRO A 22 -15.12 -4.40 -3.27
C PRO A 22 -15.41 -5.62 -2.40
N ARG A 23 -14.39 -6.45 -2.17
CA ARG A 23 -14.46 -7.55 -1.21
C ARG A 23 -13.71 -7.16 0.05
N ARG A 24 -14.25 -7.53 1.20
CA ARG A 24 -13.55 -7.41 2.47
C ARG A 24 -12.75 -8.69 2.70
N VAL A 25 -11.45 -8.56 2.88
CA VAL A 25 -10.58 -9.70 3.14
C VAL A 25 -9.76 -9.42 4.39
N THR A 26 -9.65 -10.43 5.25
CA THR A 26 -8.79 -10.42 6.43
C THR A 26 -7.56 -11.25 6.16
N HIS A 27 -6.39 -10.62 6.20
CA HIS A 27 -5.11 -11.30 6.16
C HIS A 27 -4.56 -11.45 7.57
N ARG A 28 -4.11 -12.65 7.91
CA ARG A 28 -3.49 -12.95 9.20
C ARG A 28 -2.00 -13.18 9.01
N TYR A 29 -1.23 -12.61 9.91
CA TYR A 29 0.22 -12.66 9.92
C TYR A 29 0.70 -13.01 11.32
N GLU A 30 1.80 -13.75 11.39
CA GLU A 30 2.43 -14.15 12.65
C GLU A 30 3.95 -13.99 12.51
N LEU A 31 4.57 -13.38 13.51
CA LEU A 31 6.00 -13.07 13.52
C LEU A 31 6.54 -13.30 14.93
N PHE A 32 7.64 -14.04 15.04
CA PHE A 32 8.42 -14.10 16.27
C PHE A 32 9.54 -13.07 16.26
N ILE A 33 9.70 -12.34 17.36
CA ILE A 33 10.72 -11.31 17.55
C ILE A 33 11.47 -11.62 18.83
N ALA A 34 12.80 -11.74 18.79
CA ALA A 34 13.64 -11.97 19.96
C ALA A 34 13.81 -10.70 20.83
N ALA A 35 12.70 -10.15 21.30
CA ALA A 35 12.61 -8.96 22.14
C ALA A 35 11.41 -9.04 23.10
N PRO A 36 11.44 -8.38 24.26
CA PRO A 36 10.31 -8.36 25.19
C PRO A 36 9.10 -7.58 24.61
N PRO A 37 7.86 -7.90 25.03
CA PRO A 37 6.64 -7.30 24.46
C PRO A 37 6.64 -5.77 24.48
N GLN A 38 7.15 -5.17 25.56
CA GLN A 38 7.30 -3.73 25.70
C GLN A 38 8.16 -3.11 24.58
N ARG A 39 9.33 -3.70 24.29
CA ARG A 39 10.20 -3.19 23.22
C ARG A 39 9.54 -3.31 21.86
N VAL A 40 8.79 -4.39 21.61
CA VAL A 40 8.05 -4.55 20.35
C VAL A 40 6.95 -3.51 20.25
N TRP A 41 6.16 -3.33 21.31
CA TRP A 41 5.09 -2.34 21.40
C TRP A 41 5.59 -0.92 21.13
N ASP A 42 6.64 -0.51 21.82
CA ASP A 42 7.19 0.85 21.71
C ASP A 42 7.66 1.16 20.29
N ASN A 43 8.25 0.17 19.59
CA ASN A 43 8.66 0.32 18.20
C ASN A 43 7.50 0.11 17.20
N TYR A 44 6.44 -0.61 17.57
CA TYR A 44 5.30 -0.87 16.70
C TYR A 44 4.44 0.36 16.48
N PHE A 45 4.09 1.05 17.56
CA PHE A 45 3.19 2.20 17.53
C PHE A 45 3.90 3.49 17.12
N VAL A 46 3.40 4.08 16.04
CA VAL A 46 4.00 5.25 15.40
C VAL A 46 4.06 6.48 16.31
N HIS A 47 3.07 6.65 17.20
CA HIS A 47 3.03 7.78 18.14
C HIS A 47 4.05 7.65 19.27
N ILE A 48 4.61 6.46 19.51
CA ILE A 48 5.61 6.20 20.54
C ILE A 48 7.02 6.40 19.95
N SER A 49 7.42 5.53 19.03
CA SER A 49 8.80 5.49 18.53
C SER A 49 9.09 6.56 17.46
N LYS A 50 8.09 6.95 16.66
CA LYS A 50 8.24 7.84 15.49
C LYS A 50 9.37 7.44 14.52
N LYS A 51 9.91 6.22 14.62
CA LYS A 51 11.04 5.75 13.79
C LYS A 51 10.57 5.30 12.41
N ASP A 52 11.35 5.67 11.41
CA ASP A 52 11.21 5.24 10.02
C ASP A 52 11.79 3.84 9.77
N TYR A 53 11.20 2.81 10.38
CA TYR A 53 11.64 1.43 10.13
C TYR A 53 10.94 0.79 8.94
N ARG A 54 9.76 1.29 8.54
CA ARG A 54 8.93 0.69 7.50
C ARG A 54 9.48 1.05 6.12
N PRO A 55 9.97 0.09 5.31
CA PRO A 55 10.45 0.38 3.97
C PRO A 55 9.35 1.05 3.13
N GLY A 56 9.73 2.02 2.29
CA GLY A 56 8.75 2.70 1.44
C GLY A 56 7.93 3.79 2.15
N THR A 57 8.17 4.05 3.44
CA THR A 57 7.36 4.95 4.25
C THR A 57 8.25 5.79 5.16
N ARG A 58 8.02 7.11 5.15
CA ARG A 58 8.64 8.06 6.07
C ARG A 58 7.56 8.76 6.87
N ILE A 59 7.71 8.82 8.18
CA ILE A 59 6.85 9.54 9.11
C ILE A 59 7.31 11.00 9.09
N LEU A 60 6.41 11.89 8.69
CA LEU A 60 6.66 13.34 8.72
C LEU A 60 6.23 13.93 10.06
N ASP A 61 5.09 13.47 10.57
CA ASP A 61 4.55 13.87 11.87
C ASP A 61 3.67 12.76 12.46
N ALA A 62 3.62 12.71 13.79
CA ALA A 62 2.72 11.85 14.55
C ALA A 62 2.38 12.52 15.89
N ALA A 63 1.10 12.89 16.05
CA ALA A 63 0.60 13.64 17.19
C ALA A 63 -0.66 12.98 17.77
N VAL A 64 -0.73 12.88 19.08
CA VAL A 64 -1.95 12.46 19.80
C VAL A 64 -2.95 13.62 19.76
N VAL A 65 -4.14 13.35 19.23
CA VAL A 65 -5.24 14.32 19.09
C VAL A 65 -6.24 14.16 20.22
N SER A 66 -6.52 12.92 20.62
CA SER A 66 -7.36 12.60 21.78
C SER A 66 -6.75 11.43 22.56
N PRO A 67 -6.73 11.48 23.90
CA PRO A 67 -6.29 10.36 24.71
C PRO A 67 -7.37 9.27 24.89
N GLN A 68 -8.66 9.59 24.72
CA GLN A 68 -9.77 8.65 24.90
C GLN A 68 -10.93 8.92 23.91
N PRO A 69 -11.20 8.02 22.94
CA PRO A 69 -10.30 6.93 22.53
C PRO A 69 -8.93 7.48 22.09
N LEU A 70 -7.88 6.65 22.14
CA LEU A 70 -6.55 7.10 21.74
C LEU A 70 -6.54 7.36 20.23
N THR A 71 -6.60 8.63 19.85
CA THR A 71 -6.63 9.08 18.46
C THR A 71 -5.31 9.76 18.13
N VAL A 72 -4.66 9.31 17.07
CA VAL A 72 -3.37 9.80 16.61
C VAL A 72 -3.49 10.26 15.17
N ARG A 73 -3.15 11.53 14.94
CA ARG A 73 -2.92 12.05 13.59
C ARG A 73 -1.52 11.69 13.15
N VAL A 74 -1.40 11.05 11.99
CA VAL A 74 -0.13 10.63 11.42
C VAL A 74 -0.01 11.16 10.01
N ARG A 75 1.05 11.90 9.74
CA ARG A 75 1.40 12.36 8.41
C ARG A 75 2.57 11.55 7.90
N VAL A 76 2.39 10.86 6.78
CA VAL A 76 3.41 9.98 6.18
C VAL A 76 3.67 10.35 4.73
N GLN A 77 4.93 10.26 4.34
CA GLN A 77 5.36 10.29 2.95
C GLN A 77 5.61 8.85 2.50
N PHE A 78 4.87 8.38 1.51
CA PHE A 78 5.20 7.12 0.86
C PHE A 78 6.22 7.35 -0.25
N ASP A 79 7.13 6.41 -0.45
CA ASP A 79 8.09 6.43 -1.55
C ASP A 79 7.41 6.33 -2.92
N ILE A 80 6.09 6.14 -2.99
CA ILE A 80 5.34 5.89 -4.23
C ILE A 80 4.43 7.05 -4.61
N SER A 81 4.26 8.00 -3.69
CA SER A 81 3.47 9.20 -3.86
C SER A 81 4.39 10.40 -3.69
N SER A 82 4.14 11.49 -4.39
CA SER A 82 4.80 12.76 -4.12
C SER A 82 4.07 13.62 -3.10
N THR A 83 2.81 13.26 -2.81
CA THR A 83 1.96 13.99 -1.87
C THR A 83 1.94 13.20 -0.56
N PRO A 84 2.26 13.83 0.59
CA PRO A 84 2.09 13.21 1.89
C PRO A 84 0.64 12.79 2.10
N ALA A 85 0.44 11.64 2.71
CA ALA A 85 -0.87 11.22 3.19
C ALA A 85 -1.00 11.56 4.67
N GLU A 86 -2.20 11.98 5.07
CA GLU A 86 -2.55 12.20 6.47
C GLU A 86 -3.64 11.20 6.87
N TYR A 87 -3.49 10.63 8.05
CA TYR A 87 -4.40 9.62 8.59
C TYR A 87 -4.77 9.96 10.03
N LEU A 88 -6.03 9.74 10.39
CA LEU A 88 -6.47 9.63 11.77
C LEU A 88 -6.55 8.14 12.13
N LEU A 89 -5.67 7.73 13.03
CA LEU A 89 -5.57 6.37 13.57
C LEU A 89 -6.23 6.35 14.94
N ILE A 90 -7.25 5.52 15.13
CA ILE A 90 -7.95 5.39 16.40
C ILE A 90 -7.62 4.01 16.97
N TYR A 91 -7.08 4.01 18.18
CA TYR A 91 -6.60 2.84 18.89
C TYR A 91 -7.52 2.50 20.06
N ASP A 92 -8.05 1.27 20.04
CA ASP A 92 -8.63 0.63 21.21
C ASP A 92 -7.53 -0.24 21.84
N LEU A 93 -6.89 0.29 22.87
CA LEU A 93 -5.88 -0.43 23.65
C LEU A 93 -6.61 -1.15 24.80
N TYR A 94 -6.69 -2.48 24.74
CA TYR A 94 -7.38 -3.25 25.77
C TYR A 94 -6.53 -3.34 27.04
N GLU A 95 -5.26 -3.73 26.87
CA GLU A 95 -4.27 -3.70 27.95
C GLU A 95 -2.90 -3.36 27.33
N PRO A 96 -2.05 -2.62 28.06
CA PRO A 96 -0.70 -2.33 27.59
C PRO A 96 0.07 -3.61 27.28
N TYR A 97 0.76 -3.64 26.14
CA TYR A 97 1.66 -4.73 25.75
C TYR A 97 0.99 -6.09 25.47
N THR A 98 -0.33 -6.18 25.40
CA THR A 98 -1.02 -7.45 25.11
C THR A 98 -1.82 -7.39 23.83
N ARG A 99 -2.82 -6.50 23.71
CA ARG A 99 -3.76 -6.48 22.60
C ARG A 99 -4.19 -5.07 22.24
N TYR A 100 -4.32 -4.84 20.95
CA TYR A 100 -4.91 -3.61 20.42
C TYR A 100 -5.85 -3.90 19.25
N ARG A 101 -6.69 -2.90 18.99
CA ARG A 101 -7.40 -2.74 17.73
C ARG A 101 -7.14 -1.35 17.21
N LEU A 102 -6.80 -1.25 15.94
CA LEU A 102 -6.57 -0.02 15.21
C LEU A 102 -7.62 0.08 14.10
N HIS A 103 -8.26 1.23 13.99
CA HIS A 103 -9.08 1.57 12.84
C HIS A 103 -8.69 2.93 12.28
N ARG A 104 -8.97 3.11 10.99
CA ARG A 104 -8.80 4.39 10.30
C ARG A 104 -10.15 5.05 10.14
N ASP A 105 -10.22 6.34 10.43
CA ASP A 105 -11.47 7.10 10.29
C ASP A 105 -11.95 7.19 8.83
N ASP A 106 -11.01 7.26 7.89
CA ASP A 106 -11.28 7.45 6.46
C ASP A 106 -11.61 6.16 5.68
N SER A 107 -11.53 4.99 6.31
CA SER A 107 -11.56 3.73 5.58
C SER A 107 -12.07 2.56 6.40
N LYS A 108 -12.56 1.52 5.72
CA LYS A 108 -12.97 0.25 6.35
C LYS A 108 -11.78 -0.61 6.82
N PHE A 109 -10.60 0.00 6.96
CA PHE A 109 -9.36 -0.63 7.41
C PHE A 109 -9.44 -0.87 8.92
N ILE A 110 -9.24 -2.13 9.31
CA ILE A 110 -9.15 -2.57 10.70
C ILE A 110 -7.91 -3.43 10.84
N GLU A 111 -7.10 -3.15 11.85
CA GLU A 111 -5.95 -3.96 12.23
C GLU A 111 -6.14 -4.41 13.69
N GLU A 112 -6.06 -5.70 13.94
CA GLU A 112 -6.14 -6.29 15.27
C GLU A 112 -4.83 -6.99 15.55
N GLY A 113 -4.19 -6.71 16.69
CA GLY A 113 -2.92 -7.33 17.01
C GLY A 113 -2.80 -7.78 18.45
N GLN A 114 -1.97 -8.81 18.64
CA GLN A 114 -1.67 -9.40 19.94
C GLN A 114 -0.16 -9.62 20.06
N PHE A 115 0.39 -9.25 21.22
CA PHE A 115 1.78 -9.45 21.62
C PHE A 115 1.80 -10.54 22.70
N ILE A 116 2.17 -11.76 22.32
CA ILE A 116 2.18 -12.92 23.21
C ILE A 116 3.62 -13.11 23.71
N PRO A 117 3.90 -12.99 25.02
CA PRO A 117 5.21 -13.28 25.56
C PRO A 117 5.53 -14.78 25.41
N GLU A 118 6.71 -15.10 24.92
CA GLU A 118 7.20 -16.47 24.76
C GLU A 118 8.66 -16.57 25.26
N SER A 119 9.14 -17.80 25.49
CA SER A 119 10.54 -18.02 25.86
C SER A 119 11.46 -17.42 24.79
N GLY A 120 12.32 -16.48 25.19
CA GLY A 120 13.28 -15.82 24.30
C GLY A 120 12.72 -14.68 23.45
N GLY A 121 11.44 -14.29 23.58
CA GLY A 121 10.90 -13.18 22.78
C GLY A 121 9.40 -12.94 22.86
N THR A 122 8.85 -12.37 21.79
CA THR A 122 7.44 -12.04 21.65
C THR A 122 6.93 -12.58 20.33
N ARG A 123 5.78 -13.28 20.37
CA ARG A 123 5.03 -13.65 19.19
C ARG A 123 3.96 -12.60 18.90
N LEU A 124 4.11 -11.92 17.78
CA LEU A 124 3.20 -10.90 17.28
C LEU A 124 2.22 -11.52 16.29
N ARG A 125 0.93 -11.51 16.62
CA ARG A 125 -0.16 -11.91 15.73
C ARG A 125 -0.89 -10.68 15.25
N ILE A 126 -1.08 -10.53 13.94
CA ILE A 126 -1.75 -9.36 13.34
C ILE A 126 -2.80 -9.85 12.35
N GLY A 127 -4.03 -9.36 12.48
CA GLY A 127 -5.11 -9.49 11.51
C GLY A 127 -5.41 -8.14 10.88
N ILE A 128 -5.15 -8.00 9.58
CA ILE A 128 -5.47 -6.78 8.81
C ILE A 128 -6.69 -7.06 7.92
N THR A 129 -7.75 -6.28 8.12
CA THR A 129 -8.98 -6.33 7.35
C THR A 129 -9.15 -5.05 6.56
N GLY A 130 -9.33 -5.13 5.24
CA GLY A 130 -9.53 -3.96 4.40
C GLY A 130 -10.30 -4.25 3.12
N PRO A 131 -10.73 -3.21 2.38
CA PRO A 131 -11.28 -3.38 1.05
C PRO A 131 -10.18 -3.82 0.07
N MET A 132 -10.45 -4.87 -0.70
CA MET A 132 -9.59 -5.32 -1.79
C MET A 132 -10.19 -4.91 -3.14
N PHE A 133 -9.34 -4.33 -3.98
CA PHE A 133 -9.64 -4.02 -5.38
C PHE A 133 -8.66 -4.78 -6.27
N GLY A 134 -9.17 -5.61 -7.19
CA GLY A 134 -8.36 -6.35 -8.16
C GLY A 134 -7.44 -7.44 -7.58
N PHE A 135 -6.63 -8.06 -8.46
CA PHE A 135 -5.77 -9.21 -8.13
C PHE A 135 -4.31 -8.87 -7.77
N VAL A 136 -3.77 -7.77 -8.30
CA VAL A 136 -2.35 -7.41 -8.13
C VAL A 136 -2.09 -6.67 -6.82
N LEU A 137 -2.97 -5.74 -6.45
CA LEU A 137 -2.92 -4.99 -5.19
C LEU A 137 -2.83 -5.87 -3.92
N PRO A 138 -3.58 -6.99 -3.81
CA PRO A 138 -3.46 -7.93 -2.68
C PRO A 138 -2.05 -8.51 -2.48
N LEU A 139 -1.42 -8.97 -3.57
CA LEU A 139 -0.09 -9.58 -3.51
C LEU A 139 0.98 -8.56 -3.10
N LEU A 140 0.86 -7.33 -3.64
CA LEU A 140 1.75 -6.22 -3.32
C LEU A 140 1.55 -5.75 -1.87
N ALA A 141 0.31 -5.71 -1.38
CA ALA A 141 -0.01 -5.38 0.00
C ALA A 141 0.58 -6.43 0.96
N ARG A 142 0.44 -7.72 0.65
CA ARG A 142 1.01 -8.81 1.45
C ARG A 142 2.53 -8.70 1.56
N ARG A 143 3.25 -8.57 0.44
CA ARG A 143 4.72 -8.43 0.44
C ARG A 143 5.18 -7.23 1.27
N ARG A 144 4.45 -6.11 1.16
CA ARG A 144 4.73 -4.90 1.94
C ARG A 144 4.57 -5.14 3.44
N VAL A 145 3.53 -5.86 3.86
CA VAL A 145 3.33 -6.21 5.28
C VAL A 145 4.47 -7.10 5.78
N GLU A 146 4.83 -8.13 5.02
CA GLU A 146 5.93 -9.04 5.35
C GLU A 146 7.27 -8.28 5.51
N ARG A 147 7.58 -7.32 4.62
CA ARG A 147 8.77 -6.47 4.76
C ARG A 147 8.71 -5.54 5.96
N ASN A 148 7.56 -4.92 6.24
CA ASN A 148 7.39 -4.07 7.42
C ASN A 148 7.57 -4.89 8.71
N GLN A 149 7.10 -6.13 8.72
CA GLN A 149 7.27 -7.08 9.83
C GLN A 149 8.72 -7.48 10.01
N GLN A 150 9.43 -7.79 8.93
CA GLN A 150 10.86 -8.07 8.99
C GLN A 150 11.64 -6.85 9.51
N ALA A 151 11.34 -5.65 9.02
CA ALA A 151 12.01 -4.45 9.48
C ALA A 151 11.70 -4.12 10.96
N LEU A 152 10.46 -4.37 11.42
CA LEU A 152 10.11 -4.27 12.84
C LEU A 152 10.96 -5.23 13.67
N ARG A 153 11.07 -6.49 13.22
CA ARG A 153 11.91 -7.51 13.87
C ARG A 153 13.35 -7.03 13.96
N ASP A 154 13.89 -6.50 12.87
CA ASP A 154 15.27 -6.01 12.81
C ASP A 154 15.50 -4.88 13.82
N VAL A 155 14.63 -3.88 13.88
CA VAL A 155 14.74 -2.80 14.90
C VAL A 155 14.64 -3.32 16.32
N CYS A 156 13.70 -4.24 16.57
CA CYS A 156 13.49 -4.80 17.90
C CYS A 156 14.64 -5.71 18.33
N GLU A 157 15.32 -6.37 17.40
CA GLU A 157 16.49 -7.21 17.67
C GLU A 157 17.82 -6.42 17.61
N GLY A 158 17.78 -5.11 17.29
CA GLY A 158 18.97 -4.25 17.23
C GLY A 158 19.79 -4.38 15.94
N ARG A 159 19.21 -4.96 14.89
CA ARG A 159 19.81 -5.04 13.55
C ARG A 159 19.57 -3.74 12.77
N ALA A 160 20.47 -3.44 11.83
CA ALA A 160 20.34 -2.28 10.96
C ALA A 160 19.14 -2.42 10.03
N THR A 161 18.34 -1.36 9.89
CA THR A 161 17.25 -1.28 8.90
C THR A 161 17.75 -0.70 7.59
N ALA A 162 17.18 -1.17 6.47
CA ALA A 162 17.43 -0.56 5.18
C ALA A 162 16.86 0.89 5.17
N PRO A 163 17.61 1.87 4.63
CA PRO A 163 17.14 3.25 4.56
C PRO A 163 15.94 3.40 3.61
N PRO A 164 15.03 4.36 3.86
CA PRO A 164 13.92 4.65 2.96
C PRO A 164 14.43 5.08 1.58
N ARG A 165 13.78 4.61 0.51
CA ARG A 165 14.21 4.85 -0.88
C ARG A 165 13.27 5.89 -1.46
N GLY A 166 13.56 7.17 -1.18
CA GLY A 166 12.74 8.35 -1.43
C GLY A 166 11.83 8.37 -2.68
N PRO A 167 10.90 9.36 -2.76
CA PRO A 167 9.71 9.28 -3.59
C PRO A 167 9.99 8.94 -5.05
N LEU A 168 9.08 8.16 -5.65
CA LEU A 168 9.06 7.90 -7.08
C LEU A 168 9.01 9.24 -7.80
N PRO A 169 9.74 9.38 -8.92
CA PRO A 169 9.65 10.58 -9.73
C PRO A 169 8.19 10.83 -10.12
N LYS A 170 7.74 12.09 -10.00
CA LYS A 170 6.37 12.49 -10.34
C LYS A 170 6.03 12.07 -11.78
N ALA A 171 4.79 11.63 -12.00
CA ALA A 171 4.23 11.59 -13.35
C ALA A 171 4.17 13.03 -13.89
N GLN A 172 4.65 13.22 -15.10
CA GLN A 172 4.53 14.47 -15.82
C GLN A 172 3.07 14.67 -16.25
N PRO A 173 2.55 15.92 -16.22
CA PRO A 173 1.14 16.20 -16.51
C PRO A 173 0.72 15.85 -17.94
N TRP A 174 1.67 15.69 -18.87
CA TRP A 174 1.41 15.33 -20.26
C TRP A 174 1.22 13.81 -20.47
N GLU A 175 1.64 12.96 -19.53
CA GLU A 175 1.58 11.50 -19.70
C GLU A 175 0.16 10.94 -19.92
N PRO A 176 -0.89 11.39 -19.21
CA PRO A 176 -2.26 10.94 -19.46
C PRO A 176 -2.76 11.37 -20.84
N VAL A 177 -2.38 12.56 -21.31
CA VAL A 177 -2.76 13.10 -22.63
C VAL A 177 -2.15 12.23 -23.73
N VAL A 178 -0.88 11.85 -23.56
CA VAL A 178 -0.18 10.99 -24.53
C VAL A 178 -0.75 9.58 -24.55
N LEU A 179 -1.07 9.00 -23.39
CA LEU A 179 -1.74 7.69 -23.31
C LEU A 179 -3.13 7.73 -23.96
N PHE A 180 -3.92 8.77 -23.69
CA PHE A 180 -5.23 8.95 -24.31
C PHE A 180 -5.12 9.11 -25.82
N ALA A 181 -4.18 9.94 -26.31
CA ALA A 181 -3.93 10.12 -27.73
C ALA A 181 -3.52 8.81 -28.40
N ALA A 182 -2.66 8.01 -27.78
CA ALA A 182 -2.27 6.70 -28.31
C ALA A 182 -3.46 5.72 -28.41
N VAL A 183 -4.33 5.68 -27.40
CA VAL A 183 -5.51 4.79 -27.36
C VAL A 183 -6.62 5.26 -28.30
N ALA A 184 -6.84 6.57 -28.42
CA ALA A 184 -7.87 7.16 -29.27
C ALA A 184 -7.45 7.21 -30.75
N SER A 185 -6.14 7.26 -31.04
CA SER A 185 -5.62 7.40 -32.40
C SER A 185 -6.19 6.40 -33.40
N PRO A 186 -6.38 5.08 -33.11
CA PRO A 186 -6.91 4.12 -34.08
C PRO A 186 -8.37 4.37 -34.49
N PHE A 187 -9.09 5.22 -33.76
CA PHE A 187 -10.51 5.54 -34.00
C PHE A 187 -10.70 6.90 -34.69
N LEU A 188 -9.62 7.66 -34.91
CA LEU A 188 -9.65 8.95 -35.57
C LEU A 188 -9.30 8.80 -37.06
N PRO A 189 -9.91 9.58 -37.97
CA PRO A 189 -9.60 9.56 -39.40
C PRO A 189 -8.29 10.31 -39.68
N LEU A 190 -7.17 9.73 -39.25
CA LEU A 190 -5.83 10.30 -39.38
C LEU A 190 -5.04 9.61 -40.50
N PRO A 191 -4.06 10.29 -41.11
CA PRO A 191 -3.05 9.66 -41.96
C PRO A 191 -2.34 8.49 -41.26
N TRP A 192 -2.06 7.41 -42.00
CA TRP A 192 -1.38 6.21 -41.49
C TRP A 192 -0.06 6.50 -40.76
N ALA A 193 0.71 7.49 -41.24
CA ALA A 193 1.96 7.92 -40.61
C ALA A 193 1.76 8.46 -39.18
N LEU A 194 0.62 9.13 -38.93
CA LEU A 194 0.28 9.62 -37.59
C LEU A 194 -0.12 8.48 -36.65
N HIS A 195 -0.83 7.45 -37.15
CA HIS A 195 -1.12 6.26 -36.35
C HIS A 195 0.17 5.54 -35.91
N LEU A 196 1.16 5.43 -36.80
CA LEU A 196 2.46 4.83 -36.44
C LEU A 196 3.22 5.68 -35.40
N ALA A 197 3.20 7.01 -35.55
CA ALA A 197 3.80 7.90 -34.57
C ALA A 197 3.13 7.77 -33.20
N PHE A 198 1.79 7.78 -33.14
CA PHE A 198 1.05 7.59 -31.89
C PHE A 198 1.25 6.19 -31.27
N ALA A 199 1.33 5.14 -32.09
CA ALA A 199 1.64 3.80 -31.62
C ALA A 199 3.05 3.71 -31.04
N GLY A 200 4.06 4.28 -31.72
CA GLY A 200 5.44 4.33 -31.23
C GLY A 200 5.57 5.09 -29.91
N VAL A 201 4.90 6.23 -29.79
CA VAL A 201 4.83 7.01 -28.55
C VAL A 201 4.10 6.22 -27.46
N GLY A 202 2.97 5.58 -27.78
CA GLY A 202 2.22 4.73 -26.84
C GLY A 202 3.05 3.57 -26.30
N ILE A 203 3.82 2.88 -27.16
CA ILE A 203 4.75 1.81 -26.76
C ILE A 203 5.86 2.35 -25.88
N ALA A 204 6.46 3.50 -26.24
CA ALA A 204 7.52 4.12 -25.43
C ALA A 204 7.02 4.50 -24.03
N VAL A 205 5.82 5.09 -23.95
CA VAL A 205 5.16 5.42 -22.68
C VAL A 205 4.82 4.15 -21.90
N ALA A 206 4.24 3.13 -22.54
CA ALA A 206 3.94 1.85 -21.90
C ALA A 206 5.20 1.15 -21.36
N ALA A 207 6.29 1.12 -22.12
CA ALA A 207 7.58 0.59 -21.69
C ALA A 207 8.16 1.38 -20.51
N TRP A 208 8.01 2.70 -20.52
CA TRP A 208 8.44 3.55 -19.41
C TRP A 208 7.59 3.34 -18.14
N TYR A 209 6.27 3.19 -18.27
CA TYR A 209 5.38 2.81 -17.16
C TYR A 209 5.69 1.39 -16.65
N LEU A 210 5.97 0.44 -17.54
CA LEU A 210 6.41 -0.90 -17.16
C LEU A 210 7.73 -0.85 -16.38
N ARG A 211 8.69 -0.04 -16.81
CA ARG A 211 9.95 0.19 -16.07
C ARG A 211 9.67 0.81 -14.70
N ARG A 212 8.79 1.80 -14.60
CA ARG A 212 8.36 2.38 -13.31
C ARG A 212 7.70 1.33 -12.41
N LEU A 213 6.83 0.49 -12.97
CA LEU A 213 6.15 -0.59 -12.26
C LEU A 213 7.14 -1.67 -11.80
N LEU A 214 8.16 -1.99 -12.59
CA LEU A 214 9.26 -2.89 -12.20
C LEU A 214 10.12 -2.29 -11.08
N VAL A 215 10.46 -1.01 -11.16
CA VAL A 215 11.17 -0.30 -10.08
C VAL A 215 10.34 -0.27 -8.81
N PHE A 216 9.04 0.01 -8.93
CA PHE A 216 8.08 -0.03 -7.83
C PHE A 216 7.99 -1.44 -7.22
N ALA A 217 7.86 -2.49 -8.04
CA ALA A 217 7.83 -3.88 -7.60
C ALA A 217 9.14 -4.33 -6.94
N ARG A 218 10.29 -3.75 -7.29
CA ARG A 218 11.57 -3.97 -6.59
C ARG A 218 11.65 -3.21 -5.26
N ARG A 219 10.94 -2.08 -5.14
CA ARG A 219 10.87 -1.26 -3.92
C ARG A 219 9.84 -1.79 -2.90
N LEU A 220 8.77 -2.44 -3.37
CA LEU A 220 7.78 -3.19 -2.58
C LEU A 220 8.28 -4.54 -2.12
#